data_AF-A0A1F5SLD7-F1
#
_entry.id   AF-A0A1F5SLD7-F1
#
_cell.length_a   1.000
_cell.length_b   1.000
_cell.length_c   1.000
_cell.angle_alpha   90.00
_cell.angle_beta   90.00
_cell.angle_gamma   90.00
#
_symmetry.space_group_name_H-M   'P 1'
#
loop_
_entity.id
_entity.type
_entity.pdbx_description
1 polymer ?
#
loop_
_entity_poly.entity_id
_entity_poly.type
_entity_poly.pdbx_seq_one_letter_code
_entity_poly.pdbx_strand_id
1 'polypeptide(L)'
;MNYKEKLRNLIAFSGLDLNQKNLWSLFLQMSFPEEDEAVFEAVNESEDNLNLLTAHLKDKLRDMKDTNQDTWERLGDDQKRFAESV
;
A
#
# COMPACT_ATOMS: atom_id res chain seq x y z
N MET A 1 -3.30 10.04 -17.82
CA MET A 1 -2.06 9.36 -17.36
C MET A 1 -2.46 8.31 -16.33
N ASN A 2 -1.79 7.16 -16.25
CA ASN A 2 -2.09 6.16 -15.23
C ASN A 2 -1.13 6.29 -14.03
N TYR A 3 -1.49 7.14 -13.05
CA TYR A 3 -0.67 7.37 -11.86
C TYR A 3 -0.51 6.12 -11.02
N LYS A 4 -1.53 5.25 -10.95
CA LYS A 4 -1.47 3.95 -10.26
C LYS A 4 -0.34 3.07 -10.80
N GLU A 5 -0.20 2.97 -12.13
CA GLU A 5 0.92 2.23 -12.75
C GLU A 5 2.28 2.86 -12.50
N LYS A 6 2.37 4.20 -12.56
CA LYS A 6 3.60 4.90 -12.23
C LYS A 6 4.01 4.68 -10.78
N LEU A 7 3.06 4.72 -9.84
CA LEU A 7 3.30 4.45 -8.44
C LEU A 7 3.78 3.01 -8.23
N ARG A 8 3.13 2.02 -8.87
CA ARG A 8 3.57 0.61 -8.82
C ARG A 8 5.02 0.45 -9.26
N ASN A 9 5.39 1.10 -10.36
CA ASN A 9 6.77 1.05 -10.85
C ASN A 9 7.74 1.69 -9.86
N LEU A 10 7.42 2.89 -9.34
CA LEU A 10 8.26 3.57 -8.35
C LEU A 10 8.48 2.70 -7.11
N ILE A 11 7.41 2.14 -6.56
CA ILE A 11 7.46 1.25 -5.40
C ILE A 11 8.27 -0.01 -5.72
N ALA A 12 8.07 -0.63 -6.88
CA ALA A 12 8.82 -1.84 -7.28
C ALA A 12 10.34 -1.61 -7.30
N PHE A 13 10.79 -0.46 -7.79
CA PHE A 13 12.21 -0.10 -7.89
C PHE A 13 12.77 0.62 -6.66
N SER A 14 11.95 0.95 -5.67
CA SER A 14 12.39 1.56 -4.42
C SER A 14 13.17 0.59 -3.51
N GLY A 15 13.89 1.16 -2.54
CA GLY A 15 14.60 0.44 -1.47
C GLY A 15 13.69 -0.18 -0.40
N LEU A 16 12.37 -0.14 -0.58
CA LEU A 16 11.42 -0.75 0.35
C LEU A 16 11.59 -2.27 0.44
N ASP A 17 11.34 -2.81 1.62
CA ASP A 17 11.28 -4.26 1.85
C ASP A 17 10.01 -4.89 1.26
N LEU A 18 9.94 -6.23 1.25
CA LEU A 18 8.81 -6.97 0.70
C LEU A 18 7.48 -6.65 1.41
N ASN A 19 7.49 -6.48 2.74
CA ASN A 19 6.29 -6.18 3.51
C ASN A 19 5.78 -4.77 3.23
N GLN A 20 6.68 -3.80 3.09
CA GLN A 20 6.36 -2.44 2.69
C GLN A 20 5.77 -2.40 1.27
N LYS A 21 6.36 -3.13 0.32
CA LYS A 21 5.81 -3.24 -1.04
C LYS A 21 4.43 -3.89 -1.06
N ASN A 22 4.20 -4.91 -0.23
CA ASN A 22 2.89 -5.54 -0.09
C ASN A 22 1.85 -4.58 0.50
N LEU A 23 2.22 -3.79 1.51
CA LEU A 23 1.35 -2.75 2.07
C LEU A 23 0.94 -1.72 1.01
N TRP A 24 1.89 -1.26 0.20
CA TRP A 24 1.59 -0.38 -0.92
C TRP A 24 0.69 -1.02 -1.97
N SER A 25 0.85 -2.32 -2.24
CA SER A 25 -0.05 -3.07 -3.14
C SER A 25 -1.49 -3.05 -2.63
N LEU A 26 -1.70 -3.27 -1.32
CA LEU A 26 -3.01 -3.19 -0.69
C LEU A 26 -3.61 -1.79 -0.78
N PHE A 27 -2.82 -0.76 -0.47
CA PHE A 27 -3.25 0.64 -0.63
C PHE A 27 -3.71 0.91 -2.07
N LEU A 28 -2.90 0.53 -3.07
CA LEU A 28 -3.20 0.76 -4.48
C LEU A 28 -4.41 -0.02 -5.02
N GLN A 29 -4.81 -1.10 -4.36
CA GLN A 29 -6.06 -1.81 -4.70
C GLN A 29 -7.30 -1.03 -4.27
N MET A 30 -7.19 -0.22 -3.22
CA MET A 30 -8.30 0.51 -2.61
C MET A 30 -8.30 2.02 -2.93
N SER A 31 -7.18 2.56 -3.39
CA SER A 31 -7.01 3.99 -3.69
C SER A 31 -7.85 4.46 -4.87
N PHE A 32 -8.34 5.69 -4.76
CA PHE A 32 -9.02 6.41 -5.84
C PHE A 32 -8.01 7.13 -6.75
N PRO A 33 -8.37 7.44 -8.01
CA PRO A 33 -7.46 8.09 -8.96
C PRO A 33 -6.84 9.40 -8.46
N GLU A 34 -7.60 10.20 -7.71
CA GLU A 34 -7.14 11.47 -7.13
C GLU A 34 -6.08 11.23 -6.04
N GLU A 35 -6.23 10.16 -5.26
CA GLU A 35 -5.24 9.75 -4.26
C GLU A 35 -3.97 9.23 -4.94
N ASP A 36 -4.11 8.45 -6.01
CA ASP A 36 -2.95 7.94 -6.76
C ASP A 36 -2.10 9.08 -7.34
N GLU A 37 -2.75 10.13 -7.86
CA GLU A 37 -2.07 11.33 -8.38
C GLU A 37 -1.35 12.09 -7.27
N ALA A 38 -2.06 12.45 -6.20
CA ALA A 38 -1.49 13.21 -5.09
C ALA A 38 -0.33 12.47 -4.42
N VAL A 39 -0.48 11.15 -4.23
CA VAL A 39 0.57 10.30 -3.67
C VAL A 39 1.73 10.20 -4.66
N PHE A 40 1.48 10.00 -5.95
CA PHE A 40 2.57 9.96 -6.94
C PHE A 40 3.40 11.24 -6.93
N GLU A 41 2.76 12.41 -6.91
CA GLU A 41 3.48 13.68 -6.88
C GLU A 41 4.35 13.80 -5.62
N ALA A 42 3.80 13.50 -4.45
CA ALA A 42 4.55 13.55 -3.19
C ALA A 42 5.74 12.58 -3.18
N VAL A 43 5.54 11.34 -3.64
CA VAL A 43 6.56 10.29 -3.61
C VAL A 43 7.64 10.52 -4.67
N ASN A 44 7.27 11.09 -5.82
CA ASN A 44 8.20 11.40 -6.90
C ASN A 44 9.08 12.63 -6.60
N GLU A 45 8.67 13.49 -5.66
CA GLU A 45 9.47 14.64 -5.21
C GLU A 45 10.68 14.22 -4.36
N SER A 46 10.54 13.19 -3.51
CA SER A 46 11.62 12.72 -2.64
C SER A 46 11.42 11.28 -2.16
N GLU A 47 12.51 10.52 -2.08
CA GLU A 47 12.53 9.20 -1.44
C GLU A 47 12.16 9.28 0.06
N ASP A 48 12.45 10.40 0.73
CA ASP A 48 12.03 10.62 2.12
C ASP A 48 10.50 10.63 2.25
N ASN A 49 9.79 11.19 1.26
CA ASN A 49 8.34 11.19 1.23
C ASN A 49 7.79 9.77 1.08
N LEU A 50 8.45 8.92 0.27
CA LEU A 50 8.10 7.49 0.20
C LEU A 50 8.20 6.83 1.58
N ASN A 51 9.29 7.09 2.29
CA ASN A 51 9.53 6.49 3.61
C ASN A 51 8.51 6.98 4.66
N LEU A 52 8.23 8.28 4.68
CA LEU A 52 7.23 8.88 5.58
C LEU A 52 5.83 8.33 5.31
N LEU A 53 5.40 8.27 4.04
CA LEU A 53 4.10 7.72 3.68
C LEU A 53 4.01 6.23 3.98
N THR A 54 5.11 5.49 3.78
CA THR A 54 5.17 4.07 4.16
C THR A 54 5.01 3.88 5.66
N ALA A 55 5.64 4.73 6.48
CA ALA A 55 5.46 4.71 7.94
C ALA A 55 4.01 5.03 8.32
N HIS A 56 3.43 6.07 7.72
CA HIS A 56 2.04 6.45 7.96
C HIS A 56 1.05 5.34 7.58
N LEU A 57 1.28 4.65 6.46
CA LEU A 57 0.46 3.49 6.06
C LEU A 57 0.58 2.34 7.08
N LYS A 58 1.78 2.08 7.62
CA LYS A 58 1.99 1.06 8.67
C LYS A 58 1.24 1.42 9.96
N ASP A 59 1.28 2.68 10.37
CA ASP A 59 0.58 3.14 11.57
C ASP A 59 -0.93 3.04 11.37
N LYS A 60 -1.45 3.47 10.22
CA LYS A 60 -2.86 3.34 9.88
C LYS A 60 -3.33 1.89 9.83
N LEU A 61 -2.50 0.97 9.31
CA LEU A 61 -2.77 -0.48 9.37
C LEU A 61 -2.89 -0.97 10.82
N ARG A 62 -1.96 -0.55 11.67
CA ARG A 62 -1.93 -0.93 13.08
C ARG A 62 -3.16 -0.42 13.81
N ASP A 63 -3.50 0.86 13.62
CA ASP A 63 -4.68 1.47 14.19
C ASP A 63 -5.95 0.75 13.68
N MET A 64 -6.04 0.46 12.38
CA MET A 64 -7.16 -0.30 11.82
C MET A 64 -7.25 -1.74 12.35
N LYS A 65 -6.12 -2.41 12.60
CA LYS A 65 -6.12 -3.74 13.23
C LYS A 65 -6.69 -3.67 14.65
N ASP A 66 -6.32 -2.62 15.39
CA ASP A 66 -6.77 -2.41 16.76
C ASP A 66 -8.23 -1.93 16.83
N THR A 67 -8.78 -1.36 15.74
CA THR A 67 -10.14 -0.80 15.69
C THR A 67 -11.16 -1.67 14.95
N ASN A 68 -10.74 -2.50 13.99
CA ASN A 68 -11.60 -3.23 13.04
C ASN A 68 -11.15 -4.69 12.81
N GLN A 69 -10.98 -5.44 13.90
CA GLN A 69 -10.53 -6.84 13.90
C GLN A 69 -11.31 -7.73 12.89
N ASP A 70 -12.64 -7.57 12.78
CA ASP A 70 -13.51 -8.35 11.88
C ASP A 70 -13.28 -8.06 10.37
N THR A 71 -12.89 -6.83 10.02
CA THR A 71 -12.61 -6.46 8.61
C THR A 71 -11.24 -7.02 8.17
N TRP A 72 -10.32 -7.14 9.13
CA TRP A 72 -8.99 -7.69 8.91
C TRP A 72 -8.97 -9.22 8.80
N GLU A 73 -9.82 -9.93 9.56
CA GLU A 73 -9.99 -11.39 9.37
C GLU A 73 -10.45 -11.71 7.94
N ARG A 74 -11.35 -10.91 7.36
CA ARG A 74 -11.76 -11.05 5.96
C ARG A 74 -10.64 -10.79 4.95
N LEU A 75 -9.83 -9.75 5.14
CA LEU A 75 -8.68 -9.46 4.26
C LEU A 75 -7.57 -10.51 4.39
N GLY A 76 -7.36 -11.06 5.59
CA GLY A 76 -6.46 -12.17 5.85
C GLY A 76 -6.93 -13.48 5.20
N ASP A 77 -8.23 -13.76 5.24
CA ASP A 77 -8.84 -14.92 4.58
C ASP A 77 -8.76 -14.85 3.05
N ASP A 78 -8.89 -13.65 2.45
CA ASP A 78 -8.71 -13.46 1.01
C ASP A 78 -7.25 -13.67 0.58
N GLN A 79 -6.26 -13.31 1.40
CA GLN A 79 -4.86 -13.68 1.16
C GLN A 79 -4.61 -15.18 1.28
N LYS A 80 -5.24 -15.83 2.26
CA LYS A 80 -5.10 -17.28 2.49
C LYS A 80 -5.69 -18.10 1.35
N ARG A 81 -6.86 -17.70 0.84
CA ARG A 81 -7.48 -18.30 -0.35
C ARG A 81 -6.64 -18.13 -1.62
N PHE A 82 -5.93 -17.02 -1.77
CA PHE A 82 -5.00 -16.81 -2.89
C PHE A 82 -3.76 -17.70 -2.80
N ALA A 83 -3.26 -17.95 -1.58
CA ALA A 83 -2.11 -18.83 -1.35
C ALA A 83 -2.45 -20.33 -1.49
N GLU A 84 -3.69 -20.73 -1.22
CA GLU A 84 -4.17 -22.13 -1.34
C GLU A 84 -4.68 -22.47 -2.75
N SER A 85 -4.81 -21.49 -3.65
CA SER A 85 -5.26 -21.69 -5.04
C SER A 85 -4.13 -21.71 -6.08
N VAL A 86 -2.87 -21.83 -5.64
CA VAL A 86 -1.66 -21.98 -6.48
C VAL A 86 -1.04 -23.36 -6.26
#